data_AF-A0A1D8PND4-F1
#
_entry.id   AF-A0A1D8PND4-F1
#
_cell.length_a   1.000
_cell.length_b   1.000
_cell.length_c   1.000
_cell.angle_alpha   90.00
_cell.angle_beta   90.00
_cell.angle_gamma   90.00
#
_symmetry.space_group_name_H-M   'P 1'
#
loop_
_entity.id
_entity.type
_entity.pdbx_description
1 polymer ?
#
loop_
_entity_poly.entity_id
_entity_poly.type
_entity_poly.pdbx_seq_one_letter_code
_entity_poly.pdbx_strand_id
1 'polypeptide(L)'
;MKTAARLLKYVQSIKFVGGPHPAPKPHAAGPHPLAPEGLVPSGLNSTKSSTYHNSNPVEPQNGEFFARSELSARFRYRTIKAEEIEQVESGGAEFVF
;
A
#
# COMPACT_ATOMS: atom_id res chain seq x y z
N MET A 1 -22.50 14.31 -27.33
CA MET A 1 -21.15 13.74 -27.20
C MET A 1 -20.26 14.31 -28.32
N LYS A 2 -19.41 15.32 -28.05
CA LYS A 2 -18.51 15.96 -29.05
C LYS A 2 -17.13 16.33 -28.47
N THR A 3 -16.62 15.57 -27.50
CA THR A 3 -15.32 15.86 -26.86
C THR A 3 -14.14 15.75 -27.82
N ALA A 4 -14.18 14.79 -28.77
CA ALA A 4 -13.07 14.53 -29.70
C ALA A 4 -12.75 15.69 -30.66
N ALA A 5 -13.75 16.48 -31.08
CA ALA A 5 -13.55 17.54 -32.06
C ALA A 5 -12.65 18.69 -31.56
N ARG A 6 -12.52 18.87 -30.23
CA ARG A 6 -11.64 19.91 -29.66
C ARG A 6 -10.15 19.60 -29.87
N LEU A 7 -9.76 18.34 -29.99
CA LEU A 7 -8.36 17.94 -30.14
C LEU A 7 -7.80 18.23 -31.54
N LEU A 8 -8.66 18.33 -32.56
CA LEU A 8 -8.24 18.55 -33.95
C LEU A 8 -7.62 19.95 -34.20
N LYS A 9 -7.78 20.89 -33.25
CA LYS A 9 -7.21 22.24 -33.34
C LYS A 9 -5.71 22.30 -32.99
N TYR A 10 -5.18 21.29 -32.31
CA TYR A 10 -3.79 21.29 -31.84
C TYR A 10 -2.93 20.42 -32.76
N VAL A 11 -1.83 20.99 -33.26
CA VAL A 11 -0.78 20.20 -33.93
C VAL A 11 -0.02 19.43 -32.85
N GLN A 12 -0.11 18.10 -32.86
CA GLN A 12 0.64 17.27 -31.91
C GLN A 12 2.14 17.39 -32.18
N SER A 13 2.91 17.76 -31.16
CA SER A 13 4.38 17.87 -31.24
C SER A 13 5.06 16.50 -31.19
N ILE A 14 4.47 15.52 -30.52
CA ILE A 14 4.98 14.15 -30.42
C ILE A 14 4.28 13.29 -31.49
N LYS A 15 5.07 12.79 -32.43
CA LYS A 15 4.62 11.77 -33.38
C LYS A 15 4.99 10.41 -32.82
N PHE A 16 4.00 9.56 -32.57
CA PHE A 16 4.25 8.12 -32.38
C PHE A 16 4.64 7.55 -33.74
N VAL A 17 5.95 7.47 -33.97
CA VAL A 17 6.51 6.80 -35.15
C VAL A 17 6.61 5.31 -34.86
N GLY A 18 6.22 4.50 -35.84
CA GLY A 18 6.06 3.06 -35.67
C GLY A 18 4.57 2.68 -35.64
N GLY A 19 4.23 1.60 -36.36
CA GLY A 19 2.91 1.00 -36.27
C GLY A 19 2.67 0.39 -34.88
N PRO A 20 1.57 -0.37 -34.70
CA PRO A 20 1.33 -1.12 -33.48
C PRO A 20 2.57 -1.91 -33.08
N HIS A 21 3.18 -1.58 -31.95
CA HIS A 21 4.27 -2.39 -31.40
C HIS A 21 3.66 -3.71 -30.93
N PRO A 22 4.36 -4.85 -31.10
CA PRO A 22 3.89 -6.10 -30.51
C PRO A 22 3.76 -5.86 -29.01
N ALA A 23 2.57 -6.14 -28.44
CA ALA A 23 2.42 -6.14 -27.00
C ALA A 23 3.49 -7.09 -26.42
N PRO A 24 4.28 -6.67 -25.41
CA PRO A 24 5.22 -7.58 -24.78
C PRO A 24 4.44 -8.82 -24.35
N LYS A 25 4.93 -10.00 -24.72
CA LYS A 25 4.36 -11.24 -24.21
C LYS A 25 4.41 -11.13 -22.69
N PRO A 26 3.29 -11.35 -21.97
CA PRO A 26 3.33 -11.32 -20.52
C PRO A 26 4.37 -12.34 -20.07
N HIS A 27 5.49 -11.87 -19.53
CA HIS A 27 6.38 -12.74 -18.79
C HIS A 27 5.63 -13.10 -17.51
N ALA A 28 5.67 -14.37 -17.10
CA ALA A 28 5.25 -14.72 -15.75
C ALA A 28 6.02 -13.79 -14.80
N ALA A 29 5.32 -13.20 -13.83
CA ALA A 29 5.96 -12.42 -12.77
C ALA A 29 6.88 -13.37 -12.00
N GLY A 30 8.11 -13.51 -12.51
CA GLY A 30 9.14 -14.30 -11.88
C GLY A 30 9.48 -13.68 -10.53
N PRO A 31 10.14 -14.45 -9.65
CA PRO A 31 10.64 -13.89 -8.41
C PRO A 31 11.51 -12.67 -8.70
N HIS A 32 11.36 -11.64 -7.88
CA HIS A 32 12.19 -10.45 -8.00
C HIS A 32 13.66 -10.87 -7.82
N PRO A 33 14.61 -10.36 -8.64
CA PRO A 33 16.02 -10.77 -8.56
C PRO A 33 16.67 -10.49 -7.20
N LEU A 34 16.09 -9.60 -6.39
CA LEU A 34 16.53 -9.32 -5.01
C LEU A 34 15.59 -9.89 -3.93
N ALA A 35 14.64 -10.76 -4.28
CA ALA A 35 13.86 -11.44 -3.24
C ALA A 35 14.79 -12.41 -2.48
N PRO A 36 14.82 -12.38 -1.13
CA PRO A 36 15.53 -13.38 -0.35
C PRO A 36 15.05 -14.77 -0.79
N GLU A 37 15.97 -15.64 -1.21
CA GLU A 37 15.69 -17.01 -1.70
C GLU A 37 14.71 -17.12 -2.88
N GLY A 38 14.50 -16.06 -3.66
CA GLY A 38 13.62 -16.11 -4.84
C GLY A 38 12.14 -16.31 -4.49
N LEU A 39 11.69 -15.80 -3.34
CA LEU A 39 10.30 -15.88 -2.91
C LEU A 39 9.42 -14.92 -3.72
N VAL A 40 8.33 -15.45 -4.29
CA VAL A 40 7.24 -14.64 -4.86
C VAL A 40 6.25 -14.28 -3.75
N PRO A 41 5.66 -13.06 -3.73
CA PRO A 41 4.58 -12.75 -2.81
C PRO A 41 3.44 -13.74 -3.04
N SER A 42 3.07 -14.44 -1.97
CA SER A 42 2.12 -15.56 -1.92
C SER A 42 0.92 -15.36 -2.85
N GLY A 43 0.96 -15.95 -4.04
CA GLY A 43 -0.21 -16.16 -4.87
C GLY A 43 -1.13 -17.19 -4.22
N LEU A 44 -2.43 -17.07 -4.47
CA LEU A 44 -3.54 -17.89 -3.97
C LEU A 44 -3.32 -19.43 -4.01
N ASN A 45 -2.35 -19.92 -4.77
CA ASN A 45 -2.02 -21.34 -4.93
C ASN A 45 -0.81 -21.83 -4.12
N SER A 46 -0.30 -21.06 -3.16
CA SER A 46 0.65 -21.59 -2.18
C SER A 46 -0.08 -22.41 -1.11
N THR A 47 -0.44 -23.66 -1.44
CA THR A 47 -0.84 -24.68 -0.44
C THR A 47 0.34 -25.11 0.44
N LYS A 48 1.54 -24.52 0.26
CA LYS A 48 2.56 -24.53 1.29
C LYS A 48 2.19 -23.44 2.28
N SER A 49 1.29 -23.79 3.20
CA SER A 49 1.22 -23.14 4.51
C SER A 49 2.67 -23.09 5.00
N SER A 50 3.26 -21.90 4.98
CA SER A 50 4.51 -21.71 5.69
C SER A 50 4.19 -22.14 7.12
N THR A 51 4.84 -23.21 7.58
CA THR A 51 4.80 -23.61 8.97
C THR A 51 5.61 -22.57 9.74
N TYR A 52 5.11 -21.33 9.79
CA TYR A 52 5.62 -20.34 10.71
C TYR A 52 5.17 -20.80 12.10
N HIS A 53 5.99 -21.66 12.69
CA HIS A 53 5.88 -22.01 14.07
C HIS A 53 6.74 -20.99 14.83
N ASN A 54 6.10 -20.00 15.44
CA ASN A 54 6.79 -19.21 16.45
C ASN A 54 7.08 -20.14 17.63
N SER A 55 8.34 -20.52 17.83
CA SER A 55 8.78 -21.32 18.97
C SER A 55 8.84 -20.52 20.27
N ASN A 56 8.63 -19.20 20.21
CA ASN A 56 8.62 -18.38 21.40
C ASN A 56 7.38 -18.69 22.23
N PRO A 57 7.48 -18.66 23.57
CA PRO A 57 6.32 -18.79 24.44
C PRO A 57 5.24 -17.79 24.02
N VAL A 58 3.99 -18.25 23.98
CA VAL A 58 2.82 -17.40 23.75
C VAL A 58 2.55 -16.52 24.98
N GLU A 59 3.25 -16.75 26.09
CA GLU A 59 3.21 -15.94 27.29
C GLU A 59 4.34 -14.91 27.25
N PRO A 60 4.10 -13.68 27.70
CA PRO A 60 5.13 -12.67 27.72
C PRO A 60 6.14 -12.99 28.81
N GLN A 61 7.44 -12.84 28.53
CA GLN A 61 8.46 -12.96 29.58
C GLN A 61 8.35 -11.77 30.56
N ASN A 62 8.96 -11.88 31.75
CA ASN A 62 8.95 -10.79 32.74
C ASN A 62 9.46 -9.46 32.15
N GLY A 63 8.56 -8.49 31.98
CA GLY A 63 8.84 -7.18 31.37
C GLY A 63 8.39 -7.04 29.91
N GLU A 64 7.96 -8.12 29.26
CA GLU A 64 7.33 -8.10 27.95
C GLU A 64 5.83 -7.90 28.08
N PHE A 65 5.23 -7.28 27.07
CA PHE A 65 3.81 -6.95 27.03
C PHE A 65 3.31 -7.12 25.60
N PHE A 66 2.14 -7.75 25.43
CA PHE A 66 1.58 -7.97 24.08
C PHE A 66 0.94 -6.71 23.54
N ALA A 67 0.21 -6.01 24.40
CA ALA A 67 -0.52 -4.82 24.03
C ALA A 67 0.21 -3.58 24.52
N ARG A 68 0.28 -2.56 23.66
CA ARG A 68 0.82 -1.25 24.04
C ARG A 68 0.04 -0.59 25.18
N SER A 69 -1.21 -1.01 25.42
CA SER A 69 -2.04 -0.61 26.56
C SER A 69 -1.54 -1.16 27.89
N GLU A 70 -0.75 -2.22 27.91
CA GLU A 70 -0.15 -2.78 29.13
C GLU A 70 1.15 -2.04 29.50
N LEU A 71 1.80 -1.40 28.53
CA LEU A 71 2.95 -0.54 28.76
C LEU A 71 2.59 0.72 29.56
N SER A 72 3.61 1.39 30.09
CA SER A 72 3.48 2.71 30.73
C SER A 72 2.78 3.71 29.80
N ALA A 73 2.06 4.68 30.39
CA ALA A 73 1.28 5.69 29.68
C ALA A 73 2.08 6.46 28.61
N ARG A 74 3.41 6.57 28.76
CA ARG A 74 4.31 7.18 27.75
C ARG A 74 4.28 6.46 26.39
N PHE A 75 3.99 5.16 26.34
CA PHE A 75 4.00 4.34 25.11
C PHE A 75 2.61 4.10 24.50
N ARG A 76 1.55 4.49 25.23
CA ARG A 76 0.16 4.38 24.80
C ARG A 76 -0.17 5.46 23.78
N TYR A 77 -1.06 5.16 22.84
CA TYR A 77 -1.63 6.19 21.96
C TYR A 77 -2.40 7.21 22.79
N ARG A 78 -2.32 8.48 22.40
CA ARG A 78 -3.21 9.50 22.95
C ARG A 78 -4.60 9.30 22.36
N THR A 79 -5.62 9.48 23.19
CA THR A 79 -7.00 9.56 22.71
C THR A 79 -7.13 10.81 21.84
N ILE A 80 -7.75 10.67 20.67
CA ILE A 80 -8.07 11.82 19.82
C ILE A 80 -9.01 12.74 20.61
N LYS A 81 -8.69 14.04 20.68
CA LYS A 81 -9.56 15.03 21.32
C LYS A 81 -10.79 15.29 20.45
N ALA A 82 -11.92 15.69 21.04
CA ALA A 82 -13.14 15.99 20.28
C ALA A 82 -12.91 17.01 19.15
N GLU A 83 -12.13 18.06 19.42
CA GLU A 83 -11.72 19.07 18.43
C GLU A 83 -10.95 18.45 17.24
N GLU A 84 -10.07 17.48 17.50
CA GLU A 84 -9.31 16.78 16.46
C GLU A 84 -10.21 15.84 15.65
N ILE A 85 -11.23 15.24 16.29
CA ILE A 85 -12.24 14.42 15.59
C ILE A 85 -13.00 15.28 14.58
N GLU A 86 -13.47 16.46 15.00
CA GLU A 86 -14.17 17.42 14.12
C GLU A 86 -13.28 17.86 12.94
N GLN A 87 -11.97 18.06 13.17
CA GLN A 87 -11.01 18.35 12.10
C GLN A 87 -10.83 17.18 11.12
N VAL A 88 -10.78 15.94 11.60
CA VAL A 88 -10.70 14.76 10.72
C VAL A 88 -11.97 14.62 9.88
N GLU A 89 -13.14 14.81 10.49
CA GLU A 89 -14.44 14.72 9.81
C GLU A 89 -14.64 15.85 8.79
N SER A 90 -14.22 17.07 9.12
CA SER A 90 -14.28 18.24 8.21
C SER A 90 -13.19 18.25 7.14
N GLY A 91 -12.19 17.36 7.22
CA GLY A 91 -11.03 17.35 6.33
C GLY A 91 -9.99 18.44 6.61
N GLY A 92 -10.08 19.10 7.77
CA GLY A 92 -9.11 20.10 8.24
C GLY A 92 -9.07 21.39 7.43
N ALA A 93 -10.04 21.62 6.55
CA ALA A 93 -10.11 22.82 5.71
C ALA A 93 -11.11 23.82 6.31
N GLU A 94 -10.61 24.92 6.86
CA GLU A 94 -11.39 26.10 7.18
C GLU A 94 -11.31 27.11 6.01
N PHE A 95 -12.43 27.72 5.62
CA PHE A 95 -12.42 28.80 4.64
C PHE A 95 -11.92 30.09 5.31
N VAL A 96 -10.69 30.49 5.01
CA VAL A 96 -10.16 31.82 5.38
C VAL A 96 -10.48 32.80 4.24
N PHE A 97 -11.21 33.87 4.55
CA PHE A 97 -11.45 35.01 3.65
C PHE A 97 -10.90 36.31 4.23
#